data_AF-A0A4Y7SJL3-F1
#
_entry.id   AF-A0A4Y7SJL3-F1
#
_cell.length_a   1.000
_cell.length_b   1.000
_cell.length_c   1.000
_cell.angle_alpha   90.00
_cell.angle_beta   90.00
_cell.angle_gamma   90.00
#
_symmetry.space_group_name_H-M   'P 1'
#
loop_
_entity.id
_entity.type
_entity.pdbx_description
1 polymer ?
#
loop_
_entity_poly.entity_id
_entity_poly.type
_entity_poly.pdbx_seq_one_letter_code
_entity_poly.pdbx_strand_id
1 'polypeptide(L)' 'MDASTAPQEPLNWDGDRMFNIYIYDYCWKRGFRKTARELMYEADLPEQAQPPIDAKQGLLFE' A
#
# COMPACT_ATOMS: atom_id res chain seq x y z
N MET A 1 10.34 38.45 10.89
CA MET A 1 10.31 37.80 9.57
C MET A 1 10.55 36.33 9.87
N ASP A 2 9.48 35.61 10.24
CA ASP A 2 9.57 34.21 10.65
C ASP A 2 8.66 33.39 9.75
N ALA A 3 9.26 32.53 8.95
CA ALA A 3 8.59 31.37 8.38
C ALA A 3 9.47 30.17 8.71
N SER A 4 9.15 29.52 9.83
CA SER A 4 9.73 28.24 10.22
C SER A 4 9.33 27.20 9.18
N THR A 5 10.18 26.98 8.18
CA THR A 5 10.09 25.84 7.28
C THR A 5 10.41 24.60 8.10
N ALA A 6 9.38 23.94 8.64
CA ALA A 6 9.53 22.59 9.15
C ALA A 6 10.09 21.74 8.00
N PRO A 7 11.11 20.89 8.23
CA PRO A 7 11.54 19.95 7.21
C PRO A 7 10.35 19.03 6.96
N GLN A 8 9.68 19.19 5.82
CA GLN A 8 8.85 18.13 5.29
C GLN A 8 9.83 17.01 5.00
N GLU A 9 9.91 16.02 5.90
CA GLU A 9 10.52 14.75 5.57
C GLU A 9 9.98 14.37 4.20
N PRO A 10 10.84 14.04 3.22
CA PRO A 10 10.35 13.46 1.99
C PRO A 10 9.66 12.19 2.46
N LEU A 11 8.34 12.26 2.48
CA LEU A 11 7.45 11.14 2.63
C LEU A 11 7.88 10.21 1.52
N ASN A 12 8.83 9.33 1.82
CA ASN A 12 9.42 8.35 0.94
C ASN A 12 8.39 7.22 0.82
N TRP A 13 7.20 7.61 0.40
CA TRP A 13 6.23 6.75 -0.23
C TRP A 13 6.91 6.35 -1.53
N ASP A 14 7.55 5.19 -1.56
CA ASP A 14 7.65 4.45 -2.81
C ASP A 14 6.21 4.28 -3.28
N GLY A 15 5.74 5.16 -4.17
CA GLY A 15 4.36 5.16 -4.66
C GLY A 15 3.98 3.79 -5.20
N ASP A 16 4.95 3.11 -5.80
CA ASP A 16 4.86 1.73 -6.29
C ASP A 16 4.60 0.74 -5.15
N ARG A 17 5.31 0.86 -4.01
CA ARG A 17 5.08 -0.02 -2.86
C ARG A 17 3.68 0.15 -2.31
N MET A 18 3.22 1.39 -2.11
CA MET A 18 1.87 1.66 -1.60
C MET A 18 0.78 1.15 -2.53
N PHE A 19 0.95 1.37 -3.84
CA PHE A 19 0.03 0.86 -4.85
C PHE A 19 -0.04 -0.67 -4.83
N ASN A 20 1.11 -1.34 -4.73
CA ASN A 20 1.20 -2.80 -4.64
C ASN A 20 0.52 -3.35 -3.38
N ILE A 21 0.58 -2.64 -2.25
CA ILE A 21 -0.15 -3.00 -1.02
C ILE A 21 -1.66 -2.98 -1.25
N TYR A 22 -2.18 -1.98 -1.97
CA TYR A 22 -3.62 -1.93 -2.29
C TYR A 22 -4.05 -3.02 -3.26
N ILE A 23 -3.20 -3.39 -4.23
CA ILE A 23 -3.48 -4.53 -5.13
C ILE A 23 -3.47 -5.84 -4.32
N TYR A 24 -2.49 -6.04 -3.44
CA TYR A 24 -2.41 -7.19 -2.55
C TYR A 24 -3.68 -7.33 -1.70
N ASP A 25 -4.09 -6.25 -1.04
CA ASP A 25 -5.29 -6.19 -0.19
C ASP A 25 -6.56 -6.54 -0.98
N TYR A 26 -6.72 -5.97 -2.18
CA TYR A 26 -7.81 -6.31 -3.08
C TYR A 26 -7.82 -7.80 -3.44
N CYS A 27 -6.67 -8.35 -3.85
CA CYS A 27 -6.57 -9.77 -4.19
C CYS A 27 -6.93 -10.66 -2.99
N TRP A 28 -6.50 -10.29 -1.78
CA TRP A 28 -6.81 -11.02 -0.57
C TRP A 28 -8.31 -11.00 -0.25
N LYS A 29 -8.94 -9.82 -0.27
CA LYS A 29 -10.37 -9.61 0.01
C LYS A 29 -11.28 -10.33 -0.98
N ARG A 30 -10.89 -10.43 -2.25
CA ARG A 30 -11.66 -11.12 -3.29
C ARG A 30 -11.39 -12.63 -3.39
N GLY A 31 -10.49 -13.15 -2.56
CA GLY A 31 -10.15 -14.58 -2.55
C GLY A 31 -9.15 -15.01 -3.63
N PHE A 32 -8.49 -14.07 -4.32
CA PHE A 32 -7.39 -14.33 -5.27
C PHE A 32 -6.08 -14.65 -4.52
N ARG A 33 -6.11 -15.66 -3.64
CA ARG A 33 -5.03 -15.96 -2.69
C ARG A 33 -3.70 -16.27 -3.36
N LYS A 34 -3.72 -17.00 -4.47
CA LYS A 34 -2.50 -17.30 -5.24
C LYS A 34 -1.90 -16.00 -5.79
N THR A 35 -2.70 -15.16 -6.45
CA THR A 35 -2.26 -13.87 -6.99
C THR A 35 -1.71 -12.94 -5.92
N ALA A 36 -2.41 -12.81 -4.78
CA ALA A 36 -1.94 -12.00 -3.66
C ALA A 36 -0.56 -12.47 -3.16
N ARG A 37 -0.37 -13.79 -3.07
CA ARG A 37 0.90 -14.37 -2.63
C ARG A 37 2.02 -14.12 -3.63
N GLU A 38 1.80 -14.37 -4.92
CA GLU A 38 2.84 -14.13 -5.94
C GLU A 38 3.19 -12.63 -6.01
N LEU A 39 2.20 -11.74 -5.95
CA LEU A 39 2.42 -10.29 -5.90
C LEU A 39 3.26 -9.87 -4.67
N MET A 40 2.96 -10.43 -3.50
CA MET A 40 3.71 -10.15 -2.27
C MET A 40 5.20 -10.48 -2.44
N TYR A 41 5.52 -11.61 -3.09
CA TYR A 41 6.91 -11.99 -3.38
C TYR A 41 7.55 -11.12 -4.47
N GLU A 42 6.86 -10.88 -5.58
CA GLU A 42 7.40 -10.12 -6.72
C GLU A 42 7.65 -8.65 -6.38
N ALA A 43 6.78 -8.05 -5.57
CA ALA A 43 6.86 -6.64 -5.17
C ALA A 43 7.61 -6.41 -3.84
N ASP A 44 8.24 -7.44 -3.29
CA ASP A 44 8.97 -7.38 -2.00
C ASP A 44 8.13 -6.70 -0.89
N LEU A 45 6.88 -7.14 -0.79
CA LEU A 45 5.95 -6.65 0.23
C LEU A 45 6.20 -7.40 1.54
N PRO A 46 6.24 -6.71 2.68
CA PRO A 46 6.31 -7.37 3.97
C PRO A 46 5.04 -8.20 4.20
N GLU A 47 5.15 -9.36 4.88
CA GLU A 47 4.01 -10.25 5.15
C GLU A 47 2.87 -9.59 5.94
N GLN A 48 3.18 -8.51 6.65
CA GLN A 48 2.24 -7.70 7.44
C GLN A 48 1.89 -6.38 6.75
N ALA A 49 2.14 -6.27 5.45
CA ALA A 49 1.75 -5.11 4.67
C ALA A 49 0.24 -4.90 4.76
N GLN A 50 -0.17 -3.83 5.44
CA GLN A 50 -1.56 -3.41 5.51
C GLN A 50 -1.67 -1.99 4.95
N PRO A 51 -2.70 -1.71 4.15
CA PRO A 51 -2.94 -0.35 3.71
C PRO A 51 -3.25 0.54 4.93
N PRO A 52 -2.76 1.79 4.97
CA PRO A 52 -3.08 2.75 6.02
C PRO A 52 -4.59 3.04 6.14
N ILE A 53 -5.32 2.87 5.03
CA ILE A 53 -6.77 2.99 4.97
C ILE A 53 -7.33 1.64 4.55
N ASP A 54 -7.92 0.92 5.51
CA ASP A 54 -8.56 -0.36 5.27
C ASP A 54 -10.05 -0.17 4.91
N ALA A 55 -10.34 -0.03 3.61
CA ALA A 55 -11.71 0.00 3.11
C ALA A 55 -12.27 -1.42 2.96
N LYS A 56 -13.54 -1.67 3.34
CA LYS A 56 -14.16 -3.02 3.33
C LYS A 56 -14.01 -3.80 2.01
N GLN A 57 -13.99 -3.10 0.87
CA GLN A 57 -13.90 -3.71 -0.46
C GLN A 57 -12.53 -3.52 -1.14
N GLY A 58 -11.57 -2.89 -0.45
CA GLY A 58 -10.32 -2.41 -1.04
C GLY A 58 -10.52 -1.03 -1.70
N LEU A 59 -9.46 -0.22 -1.77
CA LEU A 59 -9.53 1.16 -2.28
C LEU A 59 -9.56 1.26 -3.82
N LEU A 60 -9.35 0.15 -4.54
CA LEU A 60 -9.28 0.14 -6.01
C LEU A 60 -10.64 0.23 -6.71
N PHE A 61 -11.75 0.13 -5.96
CA PHE A 61 -13.09 0.24 -6.48
C PHE A 61 -13.90 1.12 -5.52
N GLU A 62 -14.06 2.39 -5.88
CA GLU A 62 -15.17 3.22 -5.38
C GLU A 62 -16.52 2.66 -5.86
#